data_AF-I3ZVD4-F1
#
_entry.id   AF-I3ZVD4-F1
#
_cell.length_a   1.000
_cell.length_b   1.000
_cell.length_c   1.000
_cell.angle_alpha   90.00
_cell.angle_beta   90.00
_cell.angle_gamma   90.00
#
_symmetry.space_group_name_H-M   'P 1'
#
loop_
_entity.id
_entity.type
_entity.pdbx_description
1 polymer ?
#
loop_
_entity_poly.entity_id
_entity_poly.type
_entity_poly.pdbx_seq_one_letter_code
_entity_poly.pdbx_strand_id
1 'polypeptide(L)'
;MSKDKIPKLFDGSVNELTRPSKPRKREDKAPSRSAELKKEKMQKTLYISRDMNRKLIELYGEEGRRQSAIVEDAVNLYYYLRLALGEKKFEELLSAVKREDPDFLRDYIEKFKL
;
A
#
# COMPACT_ATOMS: atom_id res chain seq x y z
N MET A 1 46.55 10.44 21.71
CA MET A 1 47.24 11.57 21.05
C MET A 1 46.91 11.55 19.57
N SER A 2 46.06 12.49 19.17
CA SER A 2 45.57 12.76 17.82
C SER A 2 46.69 13.17 16.86
N LYS A 3 46.62 12.72 15.60
CA LYS A 3 47.18 13.45 14.46
C LYS A 3 46.16 13.45 13.33
N ASP A 4 45.72 14.66 13.03
CA ASP A 4 44.68 15.04 12.11
C ASP A 4 44.98 14.58 10.68
N LYS A 5 44.05 13.84 10.07
CA LYS A 5 44.05 13.60 8.62
C LYS A 5 43.52 14.87 7.96
N ILE A 6 44.43 15.71 7.48
CA ILE A 6 44.12 16.84 6.60
C ILE A 6 43.33 16.30 5.39
N PRO A 7 42.14 16.82 5.08
CA PRO A 7 41.40 16.41 3.89
C PRO A 7 42.23 16.73 2.64
N LYS A 8 42.46 15.73 1.79
CA LYS A 8 43.15 15.93 0.51
C LYS A 8 42.34 16.90 -0.34
N LEU A 9 42.91 18.06 -0.63
CA LEU A 9 42.37 18.98 -1.63
C LEU A 9 42.39 18.29 -2.99
N PHE A 10 41.31 18.51 -3.75
CA PHE A 10 41.10 17.96 -5.08
C PHE A 10 42.31 18.24 -5.99
N ASP A 11 42.90 17.18 -6.56
CA ASP A 11 44.14 17.26 -7.36
C ASP A 11 43.89 17.56 -8.84
N GLY A 12 42.62 17.55 -9.26
CA GLY A 12 42.23 17.75 -10.65
C GLY A 12 42.52 19.17 -11.15
N SER A 13 42.92 19.27 -12.42
CA SER A 13 43.19 20.57 -13.05
C SER A 13 41.91 21.42 -13.14
N VAL A 14 42.06 22.75 -13.07
CA VAL A 14 40.95 23.72 -13.15
C VAL A 14 40.06 23.52 -14.39
N ASN A 15 40.59 22.92 -15.46
CA ASN A 15 39.84 22.57 -16.66
C ASN A 15 38.80 21.44 -16.49
N GLU A 16 38.77 20.75 -15.35
CA GLU A 16 37.70 19.81 -15.00
C GLU A 16 36.50 20.50 -14.32
N LEU A 17 36.70 21.68 -13.72
CA LEU A 17 35.66 22.45 -13.02
C LEU A 17 34.74 23.23 -13.98
N THR A 18 35.18 23.49 -15.21
CA THR A 18 34.47 24.35 -16.18
C THR A 18 33.86 23.59 -17.37
N ARG A 19 33.99 22.26 -17.42
CA ARG A 19 33.32 21.47 -18.47
C ARG A 19 31.86 21.23 -18.09
N PRO A 20 30.89 21.46 -19.00
CA PRO A 20 29.52 20.99 -18.79
C PRO A 20 29.60 19.49 -18.54
N SER A 21 29.05 19.04 -17.42
CA SER A 21 29.00 17.62 -17.09
C SER A 21 28.36 16.89 -18.26
N LYS A 22 29.17 16.13 -19.03
CA LYS A 22 28.62 15.14 -19.96
C LYS A 22 27.61 14.33 -19.16
N PRO A 23 26.40 14.06 -19.68
CA PRO A 23 25.45 13.23 -18.96
C PRO A 23 26.17 11.94 -18.66
N ARG A 24 26.52 11.75 -17.37
CA ARG A 24 26.86 10.45 -16.85
C ARG A 24 25.68 9.59 -17.29
N LYS A 25 25.94 8.49 -17.98
CA LYS A 25 25.02 7.36 -17.97
C LYS A 25 24.89 6.94 -16.51
N ARG A 26 24.11 7.69 -15.72
CA ARG A 26 23.55 7.24 -14.47
C ARG A 26 22.59 6.13 -14.91
N GLU A 27 22.76 4.88 -14.49
CA GLU A 27 22.55 4.49 -13.11
C GLU A 27 21.29 5.14 -12.49
N ASP A 28 20.27 5.44 -13.30
CA ASP A 28 18.91 5.77 -12.85
C ASP A 28 17.95 4.60 -13.14
N LYS A 29 18.44 3.38 -12.88
CA LYS A 29 17.61 2.23 -12.57
C LYS A 29 18.10 1.62 -11.26
N ALA A 30 17.98 2.38 -10.19
CA ALA A 30 17.41 1.73 -9.01
C ALA A 30 15.92 1.57 -9.35
N PRO A 31 15.43 0.38 -9.79
CA PRO A 31 14.04 0.11 -9.53
C PRO A 31 13.94 0.25 -8.01
N SER A 32 13.19 1.26 -7.57
CA SER A 32 12.78 1.37 -6.19
C SER A 32 12.38 -0.03 -5.74
N ARG A 33 13.07 -0.63 -4.76
CA ARG A 33 12.74 -1.98 -4.24
C ARG A 33 11.25 -2.08 -3.86
N SER A 34 10.60 -0.95 -3.60
CA SER A 34 9.17 -0.79 -3.35
C SER A 34 8.25 -0.91 -4.57
N ALA A 35 8.75 -0.86 -5.81
CA ALA A 35 7.96 -1.05 -7.03
C ALA A 35 7.93 -2.52 -7.49
N GLU A 36 9.00 -3.29 -7.23
CA GLU A 36 9.06 -4.72 -7.55
C GLU A 36 8.29 -5.57 -6.54
N LEU A 37 8.32 -5.23 -5.25
CA LEU A 37 7.57 -5.94 -4.20
C LEU A 37 6.05 -5.90 -4.39
N LYS A 38 5.52 -4.95 -5.16
CA LYS A 38 4.07 -4.76 -5.34
C LYS A 38 3.44 -5.71 -6.37
N LYS A 39 4.24 -6.44 -7.16
CA LYS A 39 3.73 -7.28 -8.26
C LYS A 39 3.95 -8.77 -8.06
N GLU A 40 4.67 -9.17 -7.01
CA GLU A 40 4.90 -10.58 -6.73
C GLU A 40 3.69 -11.17 -6.01
N LYS A 41 2.86 -11.92 -6.74
CA LYS A 41 1.70 -12.62 -6.16
C LYS A 41 2.19 -13.82 -5.36
N MET A 42 2.00 -13.77 -4.05
CA MET A 42 2.24 -14.91 -3.17
C MET A 42 0.95 -15.71 -2.97
N GLN A 43 1.02 -17.03 -3.12
CA GLN A 43 -0.10 -17.90 -2.79
C GLN A 43 -0.20 -18.05 -1.27
N LYS A 44 -1.39 -17.75 -0.72
CA LYS A 44 -1.72 -18.01 0.68
C LYS A 44 -3.06 -18.71 0.77
N THR A 45 -3.16 -19.68 1.68
CA THR A 45 -4.41 -20.35 2.01
C THR A 45 -5.04 -19.69 3.22
N LEU A 46 -6.27 -19.19 3.09
CA LEU A 46 -7.05 -18.62 4.18
C LEU A 46 -8.18 -19.59 4.55
N TYR A 47 -8.28 -19.93 5.83
CA TYR A 47 -9.41 -20.68 6.36
C TYR A 47 -10.51 -19.70 6.79
N ILE A 48 -11.70 -19.85 6.22
CA ILE A 48 -12.87 -19.02 6.53
C ILE A 48 -14.05 -19.89 6.96
N SER A 49 -15.01 -19.29 7.64
CA SER A 49 -16.26 -19.98 8.02
C SER A 49 -17.07 -20.35 6.78
N ARG A 50 -17.97 -21.34 6.93
CA ARG A 50 -18.89 -21.75 5.85
C ARG A 50 -19.78 -20.60 5.39
N ASP A 51 -20.24 -19.76 6.32
CA ASP A 51 -21.05 -18.58 6.03
C ASP A 51 -20.28 -17.56 5.18
N MET A 52 -19.03 -17.26 5.56
CA MET A 52 -18.18 -16.34 4.79
C MET A 52 -17.88 -16.89 3.40
N ASN A 53 -17.65 -18.20 3.27
CA ASN A 53 -17.45 -18.83 1.97
C ASN A 53 -18.70 -18.69 1.07
N ARG A 54 -19.89 -18.84 1.64
CA ARG A 54 -21.15 -18.62 0.93
C ARG A 54 -21.27 -17.18 0.43
N LYS A 55 -21.06 -16.19 1.31
CA LYS A 55 -21.05 -14.76 0.96
C LYS A 55 -20.05 -14.46 -0.16
N LEU A 56 -18.86 -15.04 -0.12
CA LEU A 56 -17.83 -14.87 -1.17
C LEU A 56 -18.21 -15.51 -2.52
N ILE A 57 -18.93 -16.64 -2.50
CA ILE A 57 -19.47 -17.29 -3.71
C ILE A 57 -20.59 -16.44 -4.32
N GLU A 58 -21.48 -15.89 -3.49
CA GLU A 58 -22.56 -15.00 -3.94
C GLU A 58 -21.97 -13.74 -4.61
N LEU A 59 -21.02 -13.06 -3.97
CA LEU A 59 -20.31 -11.90 -4.56
C LEU A 59 -19.58 -12.25 -5.88
N TYR A 60 -18.98 -13.43 -5.96
CA TYR A 60 -18.37 -13.91 -7.21
C TYR A 60 -19.41 -14.08 -8.33
N GLY A 61 -20.58 -14.65 -8.00
CA GLY A 61 -21.66 -14.91 -8.95
C GLY A 61 -22.31 -13.64 -9.48
N GLU A 62 -22.42 -12.60 -8.65
CA GLU A 62 -23.01 -11.31 -9.01
C GLU A 62 -22.06 -10.42 -9.83
N GLU A 63 -20.80 -10.31 -9.42
CA GLU A 63 -19.84 -9.40 -10.08
C GLU A 63 -19.11 -10.02 -11.27
N GLY A 64 -19.10 -11.36 -11.40
CA GLY A 64 -18.31 -12.07 -12.41
C GLY A 64 -16.79 -11.93 -12.21
N ARG A 65 -16.35 -11.48 -11.03
CA ARG A 65 -14.95 -11.18 -10.68
C ARG A 65 -14.34 -12.35 -9.92
N ARG A 66 -13.04 -12.59 -10.09
CA ARG A 66 -12.32 -13.65 -9.33
C ARG A 66 -12.40 -13.38 -7.82
N GLN A 67 -12.64 -14.43 -7.03
CA GLN A 67 -12.65 -14.35 -5.56
C GLN A 67 -11.37 -13.74 -4.98
N SER A 68 -10.21 -14.01 -5.60
CA SER A 68 -8.94 -13.41 -5.19
C SER A 68 -8.94 -11.88 -5.29
N ALA A 69 -9.63 -11.30 -6.28
CA ALA A 69 -9.71 -9.86 -6.45
C ALA A 69 -10.62 -9.22 -5.39
N ILE A 70 -11.76 -9.85 -5.08
CA ILE A 70 -12.65 -9.42 -4.00
C ILE A 70 -11.90 -9.42 -2.65
N VAL A 71 -11.11 -10.45 -2.38
CA VAL A 71 -10.29 -10.53 -1.16
C VAL A 71 -9.18 -9.47 -1.15
N GLU A 72 -8.46 -9.26 -2.26
CA GLU A 72 -7.45 -8.20 -2.38
C GLU A 72 -8.07 -6.81 -2.11
N ASP A 73 -9.23 -6.52 -2.68
CA ASP A 73 -9.95 -5.25 -2.48
C ASP A 73 -10.44 -5.09 -1.03
N ALA A 74 -11.01 -6.13 -0.43
CA ALA A 74 -11.47 -6.09 0.95
C ALA A 74 -10.32 -5.81 1.94
N VAL A 75 -9.15 -6.42 1.73
CA VAL A 75 -7.95 -6.16 2.54
C VAL A 75 -7.47 -4.72 2.35
N ASN A 76 -7.42 -4.23 1.12
CA ASN A 76 -7.03 -2.84 0.84
C ASN A 76 -8.00 -1.85 1.50
N LEU A 77 -9.31 -2.08 1.36
CA LEU A 77 -10.35 -1.25 1.94
C LEU A 77 -10.20 -1.18 3.47
N TYR A 78 -10.05 -2.34 4.13
CA TYR A 78 -9.83 -2.40 5.57
C TYR A 78 -8.60 -1.59 6.01
N TYR A 79 -7.47 -1.77 5.31
CA TYR A 79 -6.22 -1.10 5.64
C TYR A 79 -6.32 0.42 5.49
N TYR A 80 -6.80 0.90 4.34
CA TYR A 80 -6.85 2.33 4.06
C TYR A 80 -7.96 3.06 4.82
N LEU A 81 -9.11 2.42 5.08
CA LEU A 81 -10.14 3.01 5.95
C LEU A 81 -9.63 3.20 7.37
N ARG A 82 -8.90 2.23 7.92
CA ARG A 82 -8.29 2.35 9.25
C ARG A 82 -7.34 3.55 9.32
N LEU A 83 -6.51 3.74 8.30
CA LEU A 83 -5.59 4.87 8.23
C LEU A 83 -6.31 6.22 8.07
N ALA A 84 -7.36 6.27 7.25
CA ALA A 84 -8.07 7.52 6.94
C ALA A 84 -8.95 8.00 8.11
N LEU A 85 -9.64 7.09 8.79
CA LEU A 85 -10.60 7.42 9.85
C LEU A 85 -9.95 7.60 11.24
N GLY A 86 -8.77 6.99 11.44
CA GLY A 86 -8.16 6.82 12.75
C GLY A 86 -8.87 5.74 13.59
N GLU A 87 -8.22 5.29 14.67
CA GLU A 87 -8.65 4.07 15.39
C GLU A 87 -10.08 4.17 15.94
N LYS A 88 -10.44 5.27 16.60
CA LYS A 88 -11.75 5.41 17.24
C LYS A 88 -12.92 5.31 16.26
N LYS A 89 -12.88 6.10 15.18
CA LYS A 89 -13.95 6.11 14.16
C LYS A 89 -13.98 4.81 13.36
N PHE A 90 -12.81 4.19 13.15
CA PHE A 90 -12.72 2.91 12.47
C PHE A 90 -13.36 1.78 13.28
N GLU A 91 -13.13 1.72 14.59
CA GLU A 91 -13.80 0.75 15.48
C GLU A 91 -15.31 0.96 15.51
N GLU A 92 -15.79 2.22 15.55
CA GLU A 92 -17.22 2.51 15.45
C GLU A 92 -17.83 2.01 14.13
N LEU A 93 -17.12 2.19 13.00
CA LEU A 93 -17.52 1.65 11.70
C LEU A 93 -17.54 0.11 11.69
N LEU A 94 -16.52 -0.54 12.26
CA LEU A 94 -16.51 -2.00 12.37
C LEU A 94 -17.66 -2.53 13.23
N SER A 95 -18.02 -1.83 14.30
CA SER A 95 -19.20 -2.15 15.11
C SER A 95 -20.50 -2.04 14.32
N ALA A 96 -20.60 -1.08 13.39
CA ALA A 96 -21.73 -0.98 12.48
C ALA A 96 -21.78 -2.15 11.49
N VAL A 97 -20.65 -2.48 10.85
CA VAL A 97 -20.55 -3.60 9.90
C VAL A 97 -20.89 -4.95 10.54
N LYS A 98 -20.48 -5.17 11.79
CA LYS A 98 -20.78 -6.40 12.56
C LYS A 98 -22.26 -6.66 12.80
N ARG A 99 -23.13 -5.67 12.58
CA ARG A 99 -24.59 -5.85 12.66
C ARG A 99 -25.15 -6.63 11.47
N GLU A 100 -24.36 -6.79 10.40
CA GLU A 100 -24.74 -7.49 9.17
C GLU A 100 -26.05 -6.97 8.55
N ASP A 101 -26.37 -5.70 8.80
CA ASP A 101 -27.57 -5.01 8.30
C ASP A 101 -27.15 -3.96 7.25
N PRO A 102 -27.43 -4.19 5.96
CA PRO A 102 -27.05 -3.28 4.89
C PRO A 102 -27.73 -1.91 4.97
N ASP A 103 -28.99 -1.85 5.43
CA ASP A 103 -29.74 -0.60 5.51
C ASP A 103 -29.19 0.26 6.64
N PHE A 104 -28.96 -0.34 7.81
CA PHE A 104 -28.28 0.34 8.91
C PHE A 104 -26.88 0.83 8.52
N LEU A 105 -26.11 0.01 7.79
CA LEU A 105 -24.77 0.40 7.37
C LEU A 105 -24.81 1.57 6.38
N ARG A 106 -25.78 1.60 5.46
CA ARG A 106 -25.99 2.72 4.55
C ARG A 106 -26.27 4.02 5.31
N ASP A 107 -27.25 4.00 6.22
CA ASP A 107 -27.60 5.14 7.07
C ASP A 107 -26.43 5.60 7.94
N TYR A 108 -25.60 4.65 8.41
CA TYR A 108 -24.42 4.96 9.20
C TYR A 108 -23.34 5.64 8.36
N ILE A 109 -23.10 5.18 7.13
CA ILE A 109 -22.13 5.78 6.20
C ILE A 109 -22.55 7.19 5.77
N GLU A 110 -23.85 7.46 5.60
CA GLU A 110 -24.34 8.81 5.28
C GLU A 110 -23.91 9.87 6.30
N LYS A 111 -23.72 9.46 7.57
CA LYS A 111 -23.22 10.36 8.63
C LYS A 111 -21.77 10.78 8.45
N PHE A 112 -20.98 10.06 7.65
CA PHE A 112 -19.58 10.36 7.44
C PHE A 112 -19.33 11.58 6.56
N LYS A 113 -20.35 12.14 5.88
CA LYS A 113 -20.21 13.26 4.92
C LYS A 113 -18.93 13.09 4.07
N LEU A 114 -18.80 11.93 3.43
CA LEU A 114 -17.81 11.72 2.38
C LEU A 114 -18.16 12.57 1.15
#